data_AF-A0A2X1RNT2-F1
#
_entry.id   AF-A0A2X1RNT2-F1
#
_cell.length_a   1.000
_cell.length_b   1.000
_cell.length_c   1.000
_cell.angle_alpha   90.00
_cell.angle_beta   90.00
_cell.angle_gamma   90.00
#
_symmetry.space_group_name_H-M   'P 1'
#
loop_
_entity.id
_entity.type
_entity.pdbx_description
1 polymer ?
#
loop_
_entity_poly.entity_id
_entity_poly.type
_entity_poly.pdbx_seq_one_letter_code
_entity_poly.pdbx_strand_id
1 'polypeptide(L)'
;MKWLATHAGWRGLCDGVLEETVKYFQAKPEDIIAWFGPAIGPKAFQVGIDIVEKFVAVDEKAKLAFQPDAIEDGKYLSNLYQIATQRLNNLGITQYLWWKSLYIQRKRKVLFLSQGQSNGTNGKCHLV
;
A
#
# COMPACT_ATOMS: atom_id res chain seq x y z
N MET A 1 -2.43 -2.03 -24.13
CA MET A 1 -1.70 -1.60 -22.91
C MET A 1 -2.68 -1.69 -21.75
N LYS A 2 -2.43 -2.53 -20.74
CA LYS A 2 -3.37 -2.81 -19.65
C LYS A 2 -2.85 -2.14 -18.38
N TRP A 3 -3.69 -1.34 -17.76
CA TRP A 3 -3.45 -0.65 -16.49
C TRP A 3 -4.40 -1.24 -15.46
N LEU A 4 -3.97 -1.34 -14.21
CA LEU A 4 -4.80 -1.81 -13.10
C LEU A 4 -4.70 -0.80 -11.96
N ALA A 5 -5.82 -0.54 -11.32
CA ALA A 5 -5.91 0.28 -10.13
C ALA A 5 -6.51 -0.57 -9.02
N THR A 6 -5.96 -0.48 -7.83
CA THR A 6 -6.48 -1.22 -6.68
C THR A 6 -6.51 -0.34 -5.44
N HIS A 7 -7.56 -0.51 -4.65
CA HIS A 7 -7.69 0.18 -3.36
C HIS A 7 -7.02 -0.68 -2.30
N ALA A 8 -5.88 -0.22 -1.80
CA ALA A 8 -5.05 -1.01 -0.90
C ALA A 8 -5.19 -0.55 0.54
N GLY A 9 -6.43 -0.51 1.07
CA GLY A 9 -6.73 -0.26 2.49
C GLY A 9 -5.81 -1.07 3.41
N TRP A 10 -5.61 -0.69 4.69
CA TRP A 10 -4.84 -1.55 5.61
C TRP A 10 -5.39 -3.00 5.64
N ARG A 11 -6.71 -3.18 5.55
CA ARG A 11 -7.35 -4.50 5.40
C ARG A 11 -6.95 -5.17 4.11
N GLY A 12 -7.11 -4.49 2.97
CA GLY A 12 -6.73 -5.03 1.67
C GLY A 12 -5.24 -5.37 1.56
N LEU A 13 -4.36 -4.56 2.15
CA LEU A 13 -2.92 -4.83 2.24
C LEU A 13 -2.61 -6.05 3.12
N CYS A 14 -3.40 -6.29 4.16
CA CYS A 14 -3.28 -7.48 5.00
C CYS A 14 -3.80 -8.73 4.27
N ASP A 15 -4.88 -8.58 3.50
CA ASP A 15 -5.55 -9.67 2.78
C ASP A 15 -4.88 -10.02 1.44
N GLY A 16 -3.80 -9.33 1.08
CA GLY A 16 -3.01 -9.63 -0.11
C GLY A 16 -3.55 -9.04 -1.42
N VAL A 17 -4.24 -7.90 -1.38
CA VAL A 17 -4.85 -7.28 -2.57
C VAL A 17 -3.81 -6.93 -3.64
N LEU A 18 -2.56 -6.65 -3.26
CA LEU A 18 -1.48 -6.34 -4.20
C LEU A 18 -1.07 -7.59 -4.96
N GLU A 19 -0.88 -8.70 -4.24
CA GLU A 19 -0.55 -10.02 -4.75
C GLU A 19 -1.62 -10.49 -5.73
N GLU A 20 -2.89 -10.36 -5.36
CA GLU A 20 -4.02 -10.69 -6.25
C GLU A 20 -4.05 -9.79 -7.49
N THR A 21 -3.82 -8.49 -7.33
CA THR A 21 -3.83 -7.57 -8.47
C THR A 21 -2.69 -7.87 -9.46
N VAL A 22 -1.51 -8.23 -8.94
CA VAL A 22 -0.34 -8.53 -9.75
C VAL A 22 -0.53 -9.77 -10.63
N LYS A 23 -1.28 -10.78 -10.18
CA LYS A 23 -1.60 -11.98 -10.97
C LYS A 23 -2.30 -11.68 -12.30
N TYR A 24 -3.00 -10.55 -12.40
CA TYR A 24 -3.68 -10.14 -13.64
C TYR A 24 -2.75 -9.49 -14.67
N PHE A 25 -1.49 -9.20 -14.31
CA PHE A 25 -0.49 -8.72 -15.25
C PHE A 25 0.13 -9.88 -16.03
N GLN A 26 -0.10 -9.90 -17.34
CA GLN A 26 0.72 -10.66 -18.29
C GLN A 26 2.02 -9.90 -18.59
N ALA A 27 2.90 -9.77 -17.60
CA ALA A 27 4.22 -9.15 -17.72
C ALA A 27 5.15 -9.73 -16.66
N LYS A 28 6.46 -9.64 -16.89
CA LYS A 28 7.43 -9.94 -15.84
C LYS A 28 7.37 -8.86 -14.76
N PRO A 29 7.60 -9.18 -13.48
CA PRO A 29 7.60 -8.19 -12.40
C PRO A 29 8.50 -6.98 -12.64
N GLU A 30 9.66 -7.20 -13.27
CA GLU A 30 10.63 -6.16 -13.66
C GLU A 30 10.07 -5.12 -14.64
N ASP A 31 9.03 -5.47 -15.41
CA ASP A 31 8.36 -4.59 -16.36
C ASP A 31 7.16 -3.81 -15.75
N ILE A 32 6.82 -4.08 -14.49
CA ILE A 32 5.72 -3.46 -13.78
C ILE A 32 6.25 -2.27 -12.96
N ILE A 33 5.56 -1.13 -13.06
CA ILE A 33 5.78 0.02 -12.18
C ILE A 33 4.57 0.16 -11.28
N ALA A 34 4.78 0.32 -9.97
CA ALA A 34 3.72 0.75 -9.07
C ALA A 34 3.76 2.27 -8.89
N TRP A 35 2.58 2.88 -8.86
CA TRP A 35 2.38 4.29 -8.57
C TRP A 35 1.56 4.41 -7.29
N PHE A 36 2.15 5.03 -6.29
CA PHE A 36 1.49 5.32 -5.03
C PHE A 36 0.78 6.66 -5.12
N GLY A 37 -0.55 6.62 -5.05
CA GLY A 37 -1.40 7.78 -4.89
C GLY A 37 -1.33 8.36 -3.47
N PRO A 38 -1.94 9.53 -3.24
CA PRO A 38 -1.98 10.13 -1.92
C PRO A 38 -2.78 9.24 -0.95
N ALA A 39 -2.11 8.88 0.14
CA ALA A 39 -2.65 8.14 1.28
C ALA A 39 -2.27 8.82 2.59
N ILE A 40 -2.97 8.44 3.67
CA ILE A 40 -2.66 8.89 5.03
C ILE A 40 -1.19 8.58 5.36
N GLY A 41 -0.49 9.59 5.86
CA GLY A 41 0.95 9.49 6.12
C GLY A 41 1.26 8.69 7.40
N PRO A 42 2.51 8.22 7.52
CA PRO A 42 2.96 7.45 8.68
C PRO A 42 2.91 8.22 10.00
N LYS A 43 2.81 9.55 9.96
CA LYS A 43 2.73 10.40 11.17
C LYS A 43 1.31 10.55 11.72
N ALA A 44 0.29 10.07 11.00
CA ALA A 44 -1.11 10.30 11.34
C ALA A 44 -1.94 9.01 11.37
N PHE A 45 -1.50 7.94 10.71
CA PHE A 45 -2.24 6.68 10.70
C PHE A 45 -1.87 5.84 11.92
N GLN A 46 -2.75 5.84 12.91
CA GLN A 46 -2.57 5.12 14.16
C GLN A 46 -3.40 3.83 14.17
N VAL A 47 -2.81 2.73 14.65
CA VAL A 47 -3.44 1.40 14.76
C VAL A 47 -3.11 0.76 16.11
N GLY A 48 -3.88 -0.26 16.50
CA GLY A 48 -3.58 -1.09 17.67
C GLY A 48 -2.59 -2.20 17.36
N ILE A 49 -2.08 -2.84 18.42
CA ILE A 49 -1.17 -4.00 18.32
C ILE A 49 -1.78 -5.17 17.52
N ASP A 50 -3.11 -5.34 17.58
CA ASP A 50 -3.85 -6.36 16.84
C ASP A 50 -3.66 -6.25 15.32
N ILE A 51 -3.51 -5.02 14.81
CA ILE A 51 -3.25 -4.76 13.39
C ILE A 51 -1.79 -5.03 13.06
N VAL A 52 -0.86 -4.62 13.94
CA VAL A 52 0.57 -4.90 13.78
C VAL A 52 0.80 -6.40 13.69
N GLU A 53 0.27 -7.18 14.63
CA GLU A 53 0.40 -8.63 14.68
C GLU A 53 -0.13 -9.31 13.41
N LYS A 54 -1.27 -8.84 12.89
CA LYS A 54 -1.81 -9.34 11.61
C LYS A 54 -0.84 -9.15 10.46
N PHE A 55 -0.23 -7.97 10.32
CA PHE A 55 0.74 -7.73 9.25
C PHE A 55 2.02 -8.56 9.43
N VAL A 56 2.49 -8.68 10.66
CA VAL A 56 3.70 -9.44 11.03
C VAL A 56 3.52 -10.95 10.81
N ALA A 57 2.33 -11.48 11.08
CA ALA A 57 2.00 -12.88 10.83
C ALA A 57 2.10 -13.23 9.33
N VAL A 58 1.88 -12.27 8.44
CA VAL A 58 2.02 -12.47 6.98
C VAL A 58 3.46 -12.22 6.51
N ASP A 59 4.16 -11.22 7.03
CA ASP A 59 5.59 -10.99 6.78
C ASP A 59 6.22 -10.27 7.97
N GLU A 60 7.24 -10.89 8.59
CA GLU A 60 7.93 -10.34 9.75
C GLU A 60 8.58 -8.97 9.47
N LYS A 61 8.96 -8.68 8.22
CA LYS A 61 9.51 -7.37 7.83
C LYS A 61 8.51 -6.24 8.03
N ALA A 62 7.21 -6.54 8.11
CA ALA A 62 6.18 -5.56 8.37
C ALA A 62 6.39 -4.82 9.70
N LYS A 63 7.09 -5.43 10.68
CA LYS A 63 7.48 -4.75 11.95
C LYS A 63 8.14 -3.40 11.70
N LEU A 64 8.95 -3.28 10.64
CA LEU A 64 9.68 -2.05 10.31
C LEU A 64 8.76 -0.90 9.86
N ALA A 65 7.52 -1.19 9.49
CA ALA A 65 6.54 -0.20 9.07
C ALA A 65 5.69 0.36 10.22
N PHE A 66 5.90 -0.13 11.45
CA PHE A 66 5.19 0.32 12.63
C PHE A 66 6.16 0.95 13.63
N GLN A 67 5.77 2.08 14.21
CA GLN A 67 6.49 2.73 15.30
C GLN A 67 5.53 2.91 16.47
N PRO A 68 5.93 2.63 17.72
CA PRO A 68 5.12 2.97 18.88
C PRO A 68 4.74 4.46 18.86
N ASP A 69 3.49 4.77 19.17
CA ASP A 69 3.05 6.14 19.30
C ASP A 69 3.63 6.74 20.59
N ALA A 70 4.24 7.93 20.48
CA ALA A 70 4.84 8.62 21.62
C ALA A 70 3.80 9.29 22.54
N ILE A 71 2.56 9.45 22.06
CA ILE A 71 1.48 10.16 22.74
C ILE A 71 0.50 9.18 23.40
N GLU A 72 0.15 8.10 22.69
CA GLU A 72 -0.81 7.11 23.15
C GLU A 72 -0.18 5.73 23.36
N ASP A 73 -0.16 5.25 24.60
CA ASP A 73 0.39 3.93 24.91
C ASP A 73 -0.45 2.79 24.29
N GLY A 74 0.22 1.72 23.86
CA GLY A 74 -0.41 0.60 23.16
C GLY A 74 -0.87 0.90 21.72
N LYS A 75 -0.60 2.10 21.19
CA LYS A 75 -0.85 2.48 19.80
C LYS A 75 0.42 2.51 18.98
N TYR A 76 0.26 2.33 17.67
CA TYR A 76 1.36 2.32 16.71
C TYR A 76 1.03 3.20 15.52
N LEU A 77 2.00 4.02 15.13
CA LEU A 77 2.00 4.76 13.88
C LEU A 77 2.44 3.83 12.74
N SER A 78 1.59 3.73 11.70
CA SER A 78 1.73 2.76 10.62
C SER A 78 2.05 3.41 9.28
N ASN A 79 3.10 2.93 8.62
CA ASN A 79 3.53 3.36 7.30
C ASN A 79 2.99 2.42 6.19
N LEU A 80 1.80 2.72 5.69
CA LEU A 80 1.16 1.91 4.64
C LEU A 80 1.98 1.84 3.34
N TYR A 81 2.69 2.90 2.97
CA TYR A 81 3.55 2.87 1.79
C TYR A 81 4.71 1.90 1.94
N GLN A 82 5.28 1.81 3.15
CA GLN A 82 6.36 0.87 3.43
C GLN A 82 5.86 -0.57 3.40
N ILE A 83 4.67 -0.85 3.96
CA ILE A 83 4.03 -2.17 3.85
C ILE A 83 3.80 -2.53 2.38
N ALA A 84 3.18 -1.65 1.61
CA ALA A 84 2.93 -1.89 0.18
C ALA A 84 4.23 -2.14 -0.61
N THR A 85 5.28 -1.38 -0.31
CA THR A 85 6.62 -1.56 -0.89
C THR A 85 7.21 -2.92 -0.53
N GLN A 86 7.09 -3.37 0.72
CA GLN A 86 7.57 -4.68 1.15
C GLN A 86 6.85 -5.81 0.40
N ARG A 87 5.53 -5.71 0.28
CA ARG A 87 4.70 -6.69 -0.46
C ARG A 87 5.09 -6.75 -1.94
N LEU A 88 5.23 -5.60 -2.60
CA LEU A 88 5.64 -5.53 -4.01
C LEU A 88 7.07 -6.04 -4.24
N ASN A 89 8.00 -5.72 -3.34
CA ASN A 89 9.36 -6.26 -3.40
C ASN A 89 9.38 -7.79 -3.32
N ASN A 90 8.53 -8.40 -2.48
CA ASN A 90 8.40 -9.86 -2.38
C ASN A 90 7.87 -10.49 -3.69
N LEU A 91 7.18 -9.71 -4.54
CA LEU A 91 6.73 -10.11 -5.87
C LEU A 91 7.75 -9.81 -6.98
N GLY A 92 8.92 -9.24 -6.64
CA GLY A 92 9.94 -8.83 -7.60
C GLY A 92 9.65 -7.49 -8.31
N ILE A 93 8.63 -6.76 -7.88
CA ILE A 93 8.32 -5.41 -8.40
C ILE A 93 9.09 -4.43 -7.55
N THR A 94 10.06 -3.73 -8.14
CA THR A 94 10.97 -2.83 -7.40
C THR A 94 10.95 -1.38 -7.92
N GLN A 95 10.14 -1.12 -8.94
CA GLN A 95 9.99 0.22 -9.52
C GLN A 95 8.73 0.91 -8.99
N TYR A 96 8.94 2.02 -8.29
CA TYR A 96 7.88 2.78 -7.62
C TYR A 96 7.91 4.26 -8.04
N LEU A 97 6.74 4.84 -8.25
CA LEU A 97 6.55 6.27 -8.48
C LEU A 97 5.63 6.84 -7.42
N TRP A 98 5.93 8.07 -6.97
CA TRP A 98 5.12 8.79 -5.99
C TRP A 98 4.26 9.83 -6.70
N TRP A 99 3.10 10.16 -6.12
CA TRP A 99 2.17 11.14 -6.70
C TRP A 99 2.80 12.51 -7.03
N LYS A 100 3.89 12.91 -6.37
CA LYS A 100 4.62 14.17 -6.66
C LYS A 100 5.56 14.09 -7.87
N SER A 101 5.81 12.91 -8.44
CA SER A 101 6.75 12.75 -9.56
C SER A 101 6.02 12.87 -10.90
N LEU A 102 5.69 14.10 -11.30
CA LEU A 102 5.03 14.39 -12.58
C LEU A 102 6.08 14.46 -13.72
N TYR A 103 6.60 13.33 -14.18
CA TYR A 103 7.23 13.20 -15.50
C TYR A 103 7.09 11.74 -15.98
N ILE A 104 6.02 11.45 -16.72
CA ILE A 104 5.78 10.10 -17.26
C ILE A 104 6.54 9.97 -18.59
N GLN A 105 7.62 9.18 -18.58
CA GLN A 105 8.27 8.66 -19.78
C GLN A 105 7.39 7.53 -20.36
N ARG A 106 7.12 7.60 -21.67
CA ARG A 106 6.24 6.70 -22.44
C ARG A 106 6.65 5.21 -22.30
N LYS A 107 5.63 4.34 -22.18
CA LYS A 107 5.64 2.85 -22.35
C LYS A 107 5.88 1.93 -21.13
N ARG A 108 5.21 2.12 -19.98
CA ARG A 108 5.22 1.09 -18.90
C ARG A 108 3.85 0.88 -18.27
N LYS A 109 3.56 -0.33 -17.77
CA LYS A 109 2.28 -0.68 -17.11
C LYS A 109 2.32 -0.20 -15.65
N VAL A 110 1.30 0.56 -15.22
CA VAL A 110 1.23 1.18 -13.89
C VAL A 110 0.14 0.53 -13.03
N LEU A 111 0.50 0.20 -11.80
CA LEU A 111 -0.40 -0.17 -10.70
C LEU A 111 -0.71 1.08 -9.85
N PHE A 112 -1.95 1.52 -9.78
CA PHE A 112 -2.36 2.66 -8.94
C PHE A 112 -2.82 2.21 -7.55
N LEU A 113 -2.37 2.92 -6.51
CA LEU A 113 -2.71 2.64 -5.11
C LEU A 113 -3.25 3.90 -4.40
N SER A 114 -4.52 3.87 -3.99
CA SER A 114 -5.17 4.97 -3.27
C SER A 114 -5.78 4.48 -1.94
N GLN A 115 -5.75 5.33 -0.91
CA GLN A 115 -6.49 5.14 0.35
C GLN A 115 -7.67 6.10 0.40
N GLY A 116 -8.86 5.60 0.77
CA GLY A 116 -10.03 6.44 1.05
C GLY A 116 -10.08 6.77 2.54
N GLN A 117 -10.18 8.05 2.90
CA GLN A 117 -10.55 8.43 4.26
C GLN A 117 -12.03 8.17 4.48
N SER A 118 -12.39 7.20 5.33
CA SER A 118 -13.77 7.06 5.80
C SER A 118 -13.96 7.90 7.06
N ASN A 119 -14.50 9.12 6.91
CA ASN A 119 -15.24 9.73 8.01
C ASN A 119 -16.53 8.93 8.21
N GLY A 120 -16.88 8.67 9.46
CA GLY A 120 -17.97 7.78 9.84
C GLY A 120 -19.28 8.03 9.08
N THR A 121 -20.03 6.94 8.88
CA THR A 121 -21.30 6.78 8.16
C THR A 121 -21.18 6.52 6.64
N ASN A 122 -21.42 5.25 6.29
CA ASN A 122 -21.78 4.71 4.97
C ASN A 122 -21.46 5.58 3.74
N GLY A 123 -20.31 5.33 3.11
CA GLY A 123 -19.98 5.95 1.83
C GLY A 123 -18.95 5.14 1.06
N LYS A 124 -19.37 4.50 -0.04
CA LYS A 124 -18.46 3.96 -1.05
C LYS A 124 -17.67 5.13 -1.64
N CYS A 125 -16.35 5.12 -1.50
CA CYS A 125 -15.47 6.10 -2.14
C CYS A 125 -14.65 5.41 -3.24
N HIS A 126 -14.97 5.74 -4.50
CA HIS A 126 -14.15 5.42 -5.66
C HIS A 126 -13.13 6.54 -5.86
N LEU A 127 -11.84 6.20 -5.92
CA LEU A 127 -10.84 7.01 -6.62
C LEU A 127 -9.66 6.10 -7.01
N VAL A 128 -9.30 6.20 -8.29
CA VAL A 128 -8.28 5.42 -9.02
C VAL A 128 -6.90 5.69 -8.44
#